data_AF-A1YLE3-F1
#
_entry.id   AF-A1YLE3-F1
#
_cell.length_a   1.000
_cell.length_b   1.000
_cell.length_c   1.000
_cell.angle_alpha   90.00
_cell.angle_beta   90.00
_cell.angle_gamma   90.00
#
_symmetry.space_group_name_H-M   'P 1'
#
loop_
_entity.id
_entity.type
_entity.pdbx_description
1 polymer ?
#
loop_
_entity_poly.entity_id
_entity_poly.type
_entity_poly.pdbx_seq_one_letter_code
_entity_poly.pdbx_strand_id
1 'polypeptide(L)'
;MKCTAILLLALAAVAFARPDSIFDFSDEDMHLDMDIDDSNTYTGSYSWTSPEGKEFFVKYIADRHGYRIVESNAVPVTANGVRADGTQVPFSSEENDSFDDSHDRD
;
A
#
# COMPACT_ATOMS: atom_id res chain seq x y z
N MET A 1 34.30 34.53 5.47
CA MET A 1 33.96 33.96 4.14
C MET A 1 34.20 32.45 4.05
N LYS A 2 35.27 31.89 4.62
CA LYS A 2 35.50 30.43 4.62
C LYS A 2 34.52 29.67 5.54
N CYS A 3 34.29 30.15 6.76
CA CYS A 3 33.35 29.51 7.69
C CYS A 3 31.89 29.58 7.22
N THR A 4 31.49 30.67 6.55
CA THR A 4 30.15 30.82 5.97
C THR A 4 29.91 29.85 4.80
N ALA A 5 30.93 29.63 3.97
CA ALA A 5 30.84 28.65 2.89
C ALA A 5 30.68 27.22 3.43
N ILE A 6 31.42 26.86 4.49
CA ILE A 6 31.31 25.55 5.15
C ILE A 6 29.91 25.37 5.79
N LEU A 7 29.39 26.41 6.44
CA LEU A 7 28.05 26.38 7.05
C LEU A 7 26.94 26.19 5.99
N LEU A 8 27.03 26.87 4.85
CA LEU A 8 26.08 26.69 3.75
C LEU A 8 26.19 25.30 3.11
N LEU A 9 27.40 24.76 2.97
CA LEU A 9 27.62 23.41 2.45
C LEU A 9 27.08 22.34 3.40
N ALA A 10 27.28 22.51 4.71
CA ALA A 10 26.70 21.64 5.72
C ALA A 10 25.16 21.69 5.72
N LEU A 11 24.57 22.88 5.59
CA LEU A 11 23.12 23.03 5.51
C LEU A 11 22.54 22.37 4.25
N ALA A 12 23.21 22.54 3.11
CA ALA A 12 22.82 21.88 1.86
C ALA A 12 22.91 20.35 1.98
N ALA A 13 23.98 19.82 2.58
CA ALA A 13 24.12 18.38 2.80
C ALA A 13 22.99 17.80 3.67
N VAL A 14 22.56 18.52 4.71
CA VAL A 14 21.42 18.11 5.55
C VAL A 14 20.11 18.12 4.77
N ALA A 15 19.89 19.10 3.89
CA ALA A 15 18.68 19.18 3.09
C ALA A 15 18.56 18.05 2.06
N PHE A 16 19.69 17.61 1.48
CA PHE A 16 19.73 16.49 0.52
C PHE A 16 19.73 15.10 1.16
N ALA A 17 19.98 14.99 2.48
CA ALA A 17 20.03 13.71 3.18
C ALA A 17 18.67 13.27 3.78
N ARG A 18 17.58 13.99 3.48
CA ARG A 18 16.25 13.61 3.97
C ARG A 18 15.82 12.31 3.31
N PRO A 19 15.36 11.29 4.06
CA PRO A 19 14.77 10.09 3.47
C PRO A 19 13.48 10.48 2.74
N ASP A 20 13.33 10.00 1.50
CA ASP A 20 12.13 10.22 0.69
C ASP A 20 10.94 9.38 1.19
N SER A 21 11.20 8.25 1.86
CA SER A 21 10.19 7.39 2.48
C SER A 21 10.02 7.67 3.98
N ILE A 22 8.80 7.44 4.46
CA ILE A 22 8.42 7.63 5.86
C ILE A 22 8.82 6.42 6.71
N PHE A 23 8.86 5.25 6.09
CA PHE A 23 9.32 4.02 6.72
C PHE A 23 10.05 3.18 5.68
N ASP A 24 11.34 2.92 5.93
CA ASP A 24 12.17 1.98 5.19
C ASP A 24 12.77 1.01 6.21
N PHE A 25 12.45 -0.27 6.03
CA PHE A 25 13.02 -1.36 6.79
C PHE A 25 13.56 -2.41 5.82
N SER A 26 14.84 -2.73 6.00
CA SER A 26 15.53 -3.74 5.21
C SER A 26 16.28 -4.69 6.13
N ASP A 27 16.08 -5.99 5.91
CA ASP A 27 16.81 -7.11 6.51
C ASP A 27 17.33 -8.02 5.38
N GLU A 28 18.07 -9.09 5.70
CA GLU A 28 18.68 -9.98 4.70
C GLU A 28 17.67 -10.55 3.70
N ASP A 29 16.50 -10.97 4.19
CA ASP A 29 15.47 -11.63 3.39
C ASP A 29 14.20 -10.79 3.21
N MET A 30 14.13 -9.56 3.72
CA MET A 30 12.90 -8.78 3.76
C MET A 30 13.14 -7.29 3.52
N HIS A 31 12.31 -6.67 2.69
CA HIS A 31 12.32 -5.23 2.43
C HIS A 31 10.90 -4.67 2.59
N LEU A 32 10.76 -3.53 3.24
CA LEU A 32 9.50 -2.83 3.44
C LEU A 32 9.75 -1.33 3.25
N ASP A 33 9.06 -0.74 2.29
CA ASP A 33 9.10 0.70 1.98
C ASP A 33 7.68 1.28 2.01
N MET A 34 7.53 2.47 2.59
CA MET A 34 6.27 3.19 2.67
C MET A 34 6.48 4.70 2.54
N ASP A 35 5.60 5.31 1.76
CA ASP A 35 5.48 6.75 1.59
C ASP A 35 4.03 7.21 1.81
N ILE A 36 3.85 8.46 2.25
CA ILE A 36 2.55 9.08 2.48
C ILE A 36 2.56 10.45 1.82
N ASP A 37 1.61 10.67 0.92
CA ASP A 37 1.44 11.97 0.28
C ASP A 37 0.58 12.95 1.10
N ASP A 38 0.54 14.22 0.65
CA ASP A 38 -0.26 15.28 1.28
C ASP A 38 -1.78 14.99 1.29
N SER A 39 -2.24 14.03 0.48
CA SER A 39 -3.64 13.59 0.41
C SER A 39 -3.97 12.45 1.37
N ASN A 40 -3.03 12.07 2.24
CA ASN A 40 -3.15 10.94 3.16
C ASN A 40 -3.34 9.61 2.40
N THR A 41 -2.75 9.52 1.21
CA THR A 41 -2.62 8.28 0.44
C THR A 41 -1.29 7.64 0.81
N TYR A 42 -1.37 6.40 1.26
CA TYR A 42 -0.22 5.58 1.60
C TYR A 42 0.13 4.74 0.38
N THR A 43 1.38 4.82 -0.06
CA THR A 43 1.93 3.93 -1.07
C THR A 43 3.08 3.16 -0.45
N GLY A 44 3.34 1.95 -0.94
CA GLY A 44 4.44 1.19 -0.41
C GLY A 44 4.65 -0.11 -1.13
N SER A 45 5.73 -0.77 -0.73
CA SER A 45 6.08 -2.09 -1.21
C SER A 45 6.65 -2.93 -0.08
N TYR A 46 6.40 -4.23 -0.15
CA TYR A 46 7.10 -5.20 0.68
C TYR A 46 7.54 -6.38 -0.18
N SER A 47 8.75 -6.88 0.09
CA SER A 47 9.28 -8.09 -0.52
C SER A 47 9.88 -9.01 0.53
N TRP A 48 9.89 -10.30 0.22
CA TRP A 48 10.55 -11.30 1.05
C TRP A 48 11.06 -12.47 0.21
N THR A 49 12.13 -13.11 0.70
CA THR A 49 12.65 -14.36 0.15
C THR A 49 12.12 -15.52 0.98
N SER A 50 11.46 -16.48 0.34
CA SER A 50 11.02 -17.73 0.98
C SER A 50 12.21 -18.64 1.32
N PRO A 51 12.05 -19.60 2.24
CA PRO A 51 13.09 -20.58 2.56
C PRO A 51 13.60 -21.37 1.35
N GLU A 52 12.79 -21.49 0.30
CA GLU A 52 13.14 -22.14 -0.96
C GLU A 52 13.92 -21.22 -1.93
N GLY A 53 14.26 -20.00 -1.51
CA GLY A 53 14.99 -19.02 -2.30
C GLY A 53 14.14 -18.27 -3.34
N LYS A 54 12.81 -18.41 -3.29
CA LYS A 54 11.91 -17.67 -4.19
C LYS A 54 11.54 -16.31 -3.59
N GLU A 55 11.76 -15.26 -4.37
CA GLU A 55 11.38 -13.89 -4.01
C GLU A 55 9.89 -13.63 -4.29
N PHE A 56 9.26 -12.97 -3.34
CA PHE A 56 7.89 -12.49 -3.40
C PHE A 56 7.85 -10.99 -3.17
N PHE A 57 6.90 -10.31 -3.81
CA PHE A 57 6.70 -8.88 -3.62
C PHE A 57 5.23 -8.48 -3.76
N VAL A 58 4.90 -7.35 -3.13
CA VAL A 58 3.61 -6.67 -3.23
C VAL A 58 3.86 -5.16 -3.25
N LYS A 59 3.21 -4.46 -4.18
CA LYS A 59 3.12 -3.00 -4.23
C LYS A 59 1.66 -2.59 -4.07
N TYR A 60 1.38 -1.57 -3.27
CA TYR A 60 0.01 -1.23 -2.91
C TYR A 60 -0.24 0.29 -2.84
N ILE A 61 -1.52 0.65 -2.86
CA ILE A 61 -2.05 1.97 -2.55
C ILE A 61 -3.15 1.78 -1.50
N ALA A 62 -3.11 2.58 -0.44
CA ALA A 62 -4.17 2.71 0.55
C ALA A 62 -4.61 4.17 0.67
N ASP A 63 -5.85 4.45 0.28
CA ASP A 63 -6.45 5.78 0.28
C ASP A 63 -7.92 5.70 0.75
N ARG A 64 -8.69 6.78 0.52
CA ARG A 64 -10.14 6.84 0.82
C ARG A 64 -10.99 5.74 0.16
N HIS A 65 -10.50 5.07 -0.88
CA HIS A 65 -11.19 3.98 -1.57
C HIS A 65 -10.78 2.60 -1.03
N GLY A 66 -9.96 2.55 0.03
CA GLY A 66 -9.48 1.32 0.67
C GLY A 66 -8.09 0.89 0.19
N TYR A 67 -7.68 -0.32 0.58
CA TYR A 67 -6.41 -0.94 0.23
C TYR A 67 -6.50 -1.71 -1.09
N ARG A 68 -5.57 -1.48 -2.01
CA ARG A 68 -5.48 -2.16 -3.30
C ARG A 68 -4.03 -2.48 -3.66
N ILE A 69 -3.81 -3.65 -4.22
CA ILE A 69 -2.51 -4.09 -4.73
C ILE A 69 -2.40 -3.63 -6.19
N VAL A 70 -1.33 -2.90 -6.49
CA VAL A 70 -1.02 -2.41 -7.84
C VAL A 70 -0.23 -3.45 -8.62
N GLU A 71 0.67 -4.16 -7.94
CA GLU A 71 1.54 -5.16 -8.56
C GLU A 71 1.97 -6.21 -7.54
N SER A 72 1.90 -7.49 -7.89
CA SER A 72 2.38 -8.57 -7.03
C SER A 72 2.52 -9.91 -7.76
N ASN A 73 3.53 -10.68 -7.36
CA ASN A 73 3.69 -12.11 -7.69
C ASN A 73 3.26 -13.06 -6.55
N ALA A 74 2.78 -12.52 -5.43
CA ALA A 74 2.36 -13.24 -4.23
C ALA A 74 0.83 -13.35 -4.08
N VAL A 75 0.08 -12.57 -4.84
CA VAL A 75 -1.39 -12.55 -4.77
C VAL A 75 -1.99 -13.73 -5.54
N PRO A 76 -2.85 -14.55 -4.90
CA PRO A 76 -3.51 -15.67 -5.56
C PRO A 76 -4.54 -15.19 -6.60
N VAL A 77 -4.78 -16.05 -7.58
CA VAL A 77 -5.74 -15.83 -8.67
C VAL A 77 -6.73 -16.98 -8.67
N THR A 78 -8.02 -16.67 -8.82
CA THR A 78 -9.06 -17.70 -8.98
C THR A 78 -8.90 -18.43 -10.32
N ALA A 79 -9.59 -19.57 -10.49
CA ALA A 79 -9.64 -20.29 -11.76
C ALA A 79 -10.14 -19.43 -12.93
N ASN A 80 -10.94 -18.40 -12.65
CA ASN A 80 -11.49 -17.47 -13.62
C ASN A 80 -10.59 -16.24 -13.86
N GLY A 81 -9.37 -16.22 -13.34
CA GLY A 81 -8.42 -15.13 -13.55
C GLY A 81 -8.61 -13.91 -12.63
N VAL A 82 -9.49 -13.98 -11.63
CA VAL A 82 -9.71 -12.88 -10.68
C VAL A 82 -8.65 -12.88 -9.60
N ARG A 83 -7.91 -11.77 -9.46
CA ARG A 83 -6.86 -11.58 -8.45
C ARG A 83 -7.46 -11.16 -7.11
N ALA A 84 -6.87 -11.62 -6.02
CA ALA A 84 -7.20 -11.17 -4.68
C ALA A 84 -6.47 -9.85 -4.31
N ASP A 85 -6.59 -8.83 -5.16
CA ASP A 85 -5.81 -7.58 -5.12
C ASP A 85 -6.57 -6.37 -4.55
N GLY A 86 -7.76 -6.57 -4.00
CA GLY A 86 -8.61 -5.48 -3.49
C GLY A 86 -9.43 -4.76 -4.57
N THR A 87 -9.33 -5.16 -5.84
CA THR A 87 -10.21 -4.71 -6.93
C THR A 87 -11.41 -5.63 -7.14
N GLN A 88 -11.58 -6.64 -6.28
CA GLN A 88 -12.76 -7.48 -6.27
C GLN A 88 -13.96 -6.61 -5.89
N VAL A 89 -15.03 -6.73 -6.68
CA VAL A 89 -16.27 -5.96 -6.51
C VAL A 89 -16.67 -6.03 -5.02
N PRO A 90 -17.09 -4.92 -4.40
CA PRO A 90 -17.69 -5.00 -3.07
C PRO A 90 -18.72 -6.11 -3.11
N PHE A 91 -18.77 -6.93 -2.05
CA PHE A 91 -19.97 -7.67 -1.75
C PHE A 91 -21.05 -6.60 -1.53
N SER A 92 -21.66 -6.09 -2.59
CA SER A 92 -23.07 -5.77 -2.50
C SER A 92 -23.65 -7.10 -2.10
N SER A 93 -23.92 -7.26 -0.81
CA SER A 93 -25.09 -8.00 -0.43
C SER A 93 -26.17 -7.47 -1.36
N GLU A 94 -26.53 -8.26 -2.36
CA GLU A 94 -27.90 -8.27 -2.84
C GLU A 94 -28.72 -8.65 -1.61
N GLU A 95 -28.88 -7.71 -0.67
CA GLU A 95 -30.05 -7.67 0.17
C GLU A 95 -31.16 -7.45 -0.86
N ASN A 96 -31.80 -8.55 -1.19
CA ASN A 96 -33.02 -8.54 -1.94
C ASN A 96 -34.05 -7.85 -1.05
N ASP A 97 -34.16 -6.54 -1.17
CA ASP A 97 -35.05 -5.64 -0.41
C ASP A 97 -36.55 -5.89 -0.69
N SER A 98 -36.95 -7.13 -0.97
CA SER A 98 -38.34 -7.51 -1.20
C SER A 98 -38.85 -8.38 -0.05
N PHE A 99 -38.98 -7.80 1.14
CA PHE A 99 -39.93 -8.29 2.14
C PHE A 99 -41.08 -7.28 2.20
N ASP A 100 -42.02 -7.47 1.28
CA ASP A 100 -43.35 -6.86 1.30
C ASP A 100 -44.11 -7.45 2.49
N ASP A 101 -44.05 -6.79 3.64
CA ASP A 101 -44.91 -7.11 4.79
C ASP A 101 -46.06 -6.11 4.87
N SER A 102 -46.97 -6.21 3.90
CA SER A 102 -48.34 -5.76 4.07
C SER A 102 -49.07 -6.75 4.98
N HIS A 103 -48.97 -6.57 6.30
CA HIS A 103 -49.97 -7.11 7.22
C HIS A 103 -50.52 -5.98 8.10
N ASP A 104 -51.59 -5.41 7.58
CA ASP A 104 -52.81 -4.99 8.25
C ASP A 104 -52.70 -4.59 9.73
N ARG A 105 -52.87 -3.27 9.93
CA ARG A 105 -53.34 -2.73 11.20
C ARG A 105 -54.79 -3.17 11.41
N ASP A 106 -55.06 -3.81 12.55
CA ASP A 106 -56.34 -3.78 13.25
C ASP A 106 -56.09 -3.60 14.75
#